data_AF-A3ZUD3-F1
#
_entry.id   AF-A3ZUD3-F1
#
_cell.length_a   1.000
_cell.length_b   1.000
_cell.length_c   1.000
_cell.angle_alpha   90.00
_cell.angle_beta   90.00
_cell.angle_gamma   90.00
#
_symmetry.space_group_name_H-M   'P 1'
#
loop_
_entity.id
_entity.type
_entity.pdbx_description
1 polymer ?
#
loop_
_entity_poly.entity_id
_entity_poly.type
_entity_poly.pdbx_seq_one_letter_code
_entity_poly.pdbx_strand_id
1 'polypeptide(L)'
;MQQIVFEKPYKFIPPHRGSWWPSLIQRFDLYGLYLRKVEGVESYELRNQHLLRESIDAGHGVMMAPNHCRTSDPLTLGYLAKDVGFHLYAMASWHLFNQGWFTAWAIRMMGGFSIYREGIDRQAINTAIDALANAERPLLLFPEGSTTRTNDRVHALLDGVSFIARTAAKKRAKACGGKVVIHPIGIKYLFRGDLSRAVDPVLTEIEHRLTWRPQTHLPLFDRIAKVGSALLALKEIDHFQQIRTGSTRQRLDDLINRLLGPLEAEWIGHTELTAVVPRVKALRMKIMPAMVKEKLPTEERNRRWNQLADIYLAQQLSCYLPDYLADYPSVDRMLETVERYEEDLTDKVRRHGKLHVVIDVDPAIEVSPERDRTASVDPLMETLRDRLAAKLAKLALESPLYSV
;
A
#
# COMPACT_ATOMS: atom_id res chain seq x y z
N MET A 1 -9.63 9.25 14.64
CA MET A 1 -8.43 8.41 14.54
C MET A 1 -8.87 7.00 14.18
N GLN A 2 -8.42 6.46 13.06
CA GLN A 2 -8.49 5.02 12.83
C GLN A 2 -7.99 4.28 14.08
N GLN A 3 -8.58 3.14 14.44
CA GLN A 3 -8.01 2.29 15.49
C GLN A 3 -6.71 1.70 14.94
N ILE A 4 -5.60 2.44 15.09
CA ILE A 4 -4.28 2.13 14.53
C ILE A 4 -3.75 0.79 15.06
N VAL A 5 -4.21 0.36 16.24
CA VAL A 5 -3.80 -0.88 16.88
C VAL A 5 -5.00 -1.65 17.43
N PHE A 6 -5.12 -2.92 17.01
CA PHE A 6 -6.04 -3.87 17.64
C PHE A 6 -5.30 -4.67 18.71
N GLU A 7 -5.68 -4.46 19.96
CA GLU A 7 -5.11 -5.14 21.13
C GLU A 7 -5.63 -6.57 21.31
N LYS A 8 -6.02 -7.25 20.24
CA LYS A 8 -6.40 -8.66 20.32
C LYS A 8 -5.16 -9.53 20.07
N PRO A 9 -5.05 -10.70 20.72
CA PRO A 9 -3.98 -11.63 20.41
C PRO A 9 -4.13 -12.09 18.95
N TYR A 10 -3.02 -12.05 18.22
CA TYR A 10 -3.00 -12.50 16.84
C TYR A 10 -3.42 -13.98 16.74
N LYS A 11 -4.36 -14.26 15.84
CA LYS A 11 -4.77 -15.61 15.45
C LYS A 11 -4.74 -15.71 13.94
N PHE A 12 -3.90 -16.60 13.43
CA PHE A 12 -3.79 -16.84 12.00
C PHE A 12 -5.11 -17.34 11.42
N ILE A 13 -5.53 -16.72 10.32
CA ILE A 13 -6.70 -17.09 9.54
C ILE A 13 -6.19 -17.64 8.20
N PRO A 14 -6.31 -18.97 7.97
CA PRO A 14 -5.86 -19.58 6.73
C PRO A 14 -6.77 -19.20 5.55
N PRO A 15 -6.24 -19.27 4.31
CA PRO A 15 -7.04 -18.99 3.12
C PRO A 15 -8.08 -20.08 2.88
N HIS A 16 -9.19 -19.74 2.22
CA HIS A 16 -10.10 -20.76 1.70
C HIS A 16 -9.50 -21.43 0.45
N ARG A 17 -9.27 -22.75 0.53
CA ARG A 17 -8.67 -23.53 -0.57
C ARG A 17 -9.67 -23.99 -1.64
N GLY A 18 -10.99 -23.94 -1.35
CA GLY A 18 -12.02 -24.30 -2.32
C GLY A 18 -12.11 -23.28 -3.47
N SER A 19 -12.52 -23.74 -4.65
CA SER A 19 -12.70 -22.90 -5.85
C SER A 19 -14.12 -22.37 -6.01
N TRP A 20 -15.13 -23.05 -5.46
CA TRP A 20 -16.55 -22.73 -5.69
C TRP A 20 -16.90 -21.27 -5.37
N TRP A 21 -16.50 -20.79 -4.19
CA TRP A 21 -16.77 -19.41 -3.78
C TRP A 21 -16.02 -18.36 -4.60
N PRO A 22 -14.68 -18.45 -4.78
CA PRO A 22 -13.97 -17.58 -5.71
C PRO A 22 -14.59 -17.57 -7.12
N SER A 23 -14.97 -18.74 -7.66
CA SER A 23 -15.61 -18.85 -8.98
C SER A 23 -16.97 -18.17 -9.02
N LEU A 24 -17.79 -18.32 -7.96
CA LEU A 24 -19.08 -17.64 -7.84
C LEU A 24 -18.91 -16.11 -7.85
N ILE A 25 -17.98 -15.62 -7.04
CA ILE A 25 -17.65 -14.19 -6.93
C ILE A 25 -17.19 -13.62 -8.28
N GLN A 26 -16.31 -14.34 -9.00
CA GLN A 26 -15.85 -13.95 -10.33
C GLN A 26 -16.96 -14.02 -11.38
N ARG A 27 -17.78 -15.08 -11.36
CA ARG A 27 -18.87 -15.30 -12.32
C ARG A 27 -19.91 -14.18 -12.26
N PHE A 28 -20.25 -13.74 -11.04
CA PHE A 28 -21.22 -12.66 -10.81
C PHE A 28 -20.60 -11.26 -10.69
N ASP A 29 -19.28 -11.13 -10.88
CA ASP A 29 -18.56 -9.86 -10.84
C ASP A 29 -18.81 -9.04 -9.56
N LEU A 30 -18.90 -9.72 -8.40
CA LEU A 30 -19.30 -9.07 -7.15
C LEU A 30 -18.27 -8.02 -6.70
N TYR A 31 -16.98 -8.25 -6.95
CA TYR A 31 -15.95 -7.25 -6.70
C TYR A 31 -16.08 -6.06 -7.65
N GLY A 32 -16.47 -6.25 -8.92
CA GLY A 32 -16.68 -5.16 -9.87
C GLY A 32 -17.84 -4.25 -9.46
N LEU A 33 -18.93 -4.86 -8.98
CA LEU A 33 -20.05 -4.13 -8.38
C LEU A 33 -19.62 -3.34 -7.13
N TYR A 34 -18.81 -3.94 -6.25
CA TYR A 34 -18.27 -3.27 -5.07
C TYR A 34 -17.36 -2.11 -5.46
N LEU A 35 -16.39 -2.34 -6.35
CA LEU A 35 -15.44 -1.36 -6.86
C LEU A 35 -16.16 -0.16 -7.49
N ARG A 36 -17.23 -0.40 -8.27
CA ARG A 36 -18.03 0.67 -8.85
C ARG A 36 -18.81 1.45 -7.80
N LYS A 37 -19.50 0.76 -6.88
CA LYS A 37 -20.42 1.40 -5.91
C LYS A 37 -19.69 2.09 -4.77
N VAL A 38 -18.62 1.49 -4.25
CA VAL A 38 -17.91 1.95 -3.05
C VAL A 38 -16.67 2.75 -3.42
N GLU A 39 -15.84 2.23 -4.32
CA GLU A 39 -14.52 2.82 -4.63
C GLU A 39 -14.55 3.79 -5.82
N GLY A 40 -15.62 3.79 -6.62
CA GLY A 40 -15.75 4.67 -7.77
C GLY A 40 -15.00 4.24 -9.02
N VAL A 41 -14.51 3.00 -9.06
CA VAL A 41 -13.87 2.40 -10.24
C VAL A 41 -14.95 1.93 -11.21
N GLU A 42 -15.16 2.70 -12.27
CA GLU A 42 -16.28 2.52 -13.19
C GLU A 42 -15.92 1.70 -14.43
N SER A 43 -14.64 1.70 -14.81
CA SER A 43 -14.09 0.96 -15.95
C SER A 43 -12.67 0.50 -15.69
N TYR A 44 -12.19 -0.47 -16.47
CA TYR A 44 -10.83 -0.99 -16.38
C TYR A 44 -10.27 -1.33 -17.76
N GLU A 45 -8.94 -1.42 -17.84
CA GLU A 45 -8.17 -1.88 -18.98
C GLU A 45 -7.12 -2.90 -18.50
N LEU A 46 -6.98 -4.02 -19.21
CA LEU A 46 -5.96 -5.02 -18.94
C LEU A 46 -4.95 -4.99 -20.08
N ARG A 47 -3.66 -4.92 -19.75
CA ARG A 47 -2.55 -4.96 -20.70
C ARG A 47 -1.62 -6.11 -20.37
N ASN A 48 -1.15 -6.78 -21.42
CA ASN A 48 -0.14 -7.83 -21.34
C ASN A 48 -0.49 -9.01 -20.43
N GLN A 49 -1.79 -9.27 -20.19
CA GLN A 49 -2.24 -10.35 -19.32
C GLN A 49 -1.86 -11.75 -19.85
N HIS A 50 -1.55 -11.87 -21.15
CA HIS A 50 -1.05 -13.11 -21.75
C HIS A 50 0.27 -13.56 -21.11
N LEU A 51 1.14 -12.64 -20.69
CA LEU A 51 2.42 -12.97 -20.02
C LEU A 51 2.18 -13.72 -18.69
N LEU A 52 1.14 -13.31 -17.96
CA LEU A 52 0.74 -14.00 -16.74
C LEU A 52 0.13 -15.37 -17.06
N ARG A 53 -0.72 -15.44 -18.10
CA ARG A 53 -1.33 -16.70 -18.57
C ARG A 53 -0.25 -17.72 -18.94
N GLU A 54 0.75 -17.33 -19.72
CA GLU A 54 1.87 -18.19 -20.14
C GLU A 54 2.60 -18.81 -18.93
N SER A 55 2.84 -18.02 -17.88
CA SER A 55 3.49 -18.54 -16.67
C SER A 55 2.60 -19.50 -15.86
N ILE A 56 1.29 -19.27 -15.85
CA ILE A 56 0.31 -20.16 -15.21
C ILE A 56 0.19 -21.47 -16.00
N ASP A 57 0.07 -21.40 -17.32
CA ASP A 57 -0.06 -22.56 -18.21
C ASP A 57 1.21 -23.42 -18.24
N ALA A 58 2.39 -22.78 -18.10
CA ALA A 58 3.66 -23.48 -17.90
C ALA A 58 3.78 -24.16 -16.52
N GLY A 59 2.79 -23.99 -15.63
CA GLY A 59 2.77 -24.57 -14.30
C GLY A 59 3.83 -23.97 -13.38
N HIS A 60 4.22 -22.70 -13.56
CA HIS A 60 5.16 -22.04 -12.66
C HIS A 60 4.49 -21.69 -11.32
N GLY A 61 5.29 -21.60 -10.25
CA GLY A 61 4.87 -20.92 -9.03
C GLY A 61 4.84 -19.41 -9.27
N VAL A 62 3.65 -18.82 -9.38
CA VAL A 62 3.49 -17.41 -9.79
C VAL A 62 3.28 -16.50 -8.59
N MET A 63 4.15 -15.52 -8.42
CA MET A 63 3.96 -14.39 -7.49
C MET A 63 3.60 -13.13 -8.28
N MET A 64 2.50 -12.47 -7.91
CA MET A 64 2.10 -11.17 -8.44
C MET A 64 2.56 -10.08 -7.48
N ALA A 65 3.35 -9.14 -7.97
CA ALA A 65 3.95 -8.06 -7.18
C ALA A 65 3.58 -6.67 -7.75
N PRO A 66 2.35 -6.20 -7.52
CA PRO A 66 1.91 -4.87 -7.97
C PRO A 66 2.36 -3.72 -7.06
N ASN A 67 2.33 -2.48 -7.55
CA ASN A 67 2.31 -1.30 -6.67
C ASN A 67 1.01 -1.23 -5.84
N HIS A 68 1.03 -0.47 -4.73
CA HIS A 68 -0.09 -0.40 -3.78
C HIS A 68 -0.56 1.03 -3.51
N CYS A 69 -1.33 1.59 -4.43
CA CYS A 69 -1.87 2.94 -4.30
C CYS A 69 -3.12 3.00 -3.41
N ARG A 70 -4.09 2.09 -3.59
CA ARG A 70 -5.40 2.13 -2.92
C ARG A 70 -5.68 0.86 -2.13
N THR A 71 -6.48 0.96 -1.08
CA THR A 71 -6.93 -0.19 -0.28
C THR A 71 -7.73 -1.20 -1.09
N SER A 72 -8.33 -0.76 -2.20
CA SER A 72 -9.10 -1.57 -3.14
C SER A 72 -8.27 -2.37 -4.14
N ASP A 73 -6.96 -2.14 -4.25
CA ASP A 73 -6.09 -2.80 -5.24
C ASP A 73 -6.20 -4.34 -5.26
N PRO A 74 -6.32 -5.06 -4.12
CA PRO A 74 -6.53 -6.50 -4.15
C PRO A 74 -7.81 -6.92 -4.89
N LEU A 75 -8.88 -6.13 -4.79
CA LEU A 75 -10.14 -6.38 -5.49
C LEU A 75 -10.03 -6.02 -6.98
N THR A 76 -9.29 -4.96 -7.31
CA THR A 76 -9.04 -4.54 -8.70
C THR A 76 -8.35 -5.65 -9.49
N LEU A 77 -7.42 -6.40 -8.89
CA LEU A 77 -6.80 -7.57 -9.53
C LEU A 77 -7.77 -8.75 -9.75
N GLY A 78 -8.99 -8.68 -9.20
CA GLY A 78 -10.09 -9.58 -9.56
C GLY A 78 -10.43 -9.53 -11.04
N TYR A 79 -10.33 -8.36 -11.69
CA TYR A 79 -10.53 -8.23 -13.14
C TYR A 79 -9.51 -9.06 -13.93
N LEU A 80 -8.24 -8.98 -13.55
CA LEU A 80 -7.17 -9.76 -14.16
C LEU A 80 -7.36 -11.26 -13.91
N ALA A 81 -7.71 -11.65 -12.69
CA ALA A 81 -7.96 -13.04 -12.33
C ALA A 81 -9.10 -13.67 -13.13
N LYS A 82 -10.18 -12.92 -13.35
CA LYS A 82 -11.32 -13.37 -14.16
C LYS A 82 -11.00 -13.47 -15.65
N ASP A 83 -10.26 -12.50 -16.20
CA ASP A 83 -9.89 -12.50 -17.63
C ASP A 83 -8.92 -13.63 -17.98
N VAL A 84 -7.92 -13.85 -17.12
CA VAL A 84 -6.93 -14.93 -17.32
C VAL A 84 -7.51 -16.31 -16.93
N GLY A 85 -8.48 -16.36 -16.00
CA GLY A 85 -9.16 -17.59 -15.60
C GLY A 85 -8.50 -18.31 -14.42
N PHE A 86 -8.00 -17.58 -13.43
CA PHE A 86 -7.39 -18.15 -12.22
C PHE A 86 -8.03 -17.63 -10.93
N HIS A 87 -7.78 -18.36 -9.84
CA HIS A 87 -8.03 -17.89 -8.48
C HIS A 87 -6.69 -17.55 -7.82
N LEU A 88 -6.66 -16.55 -6.96
CA LEU A 88 -5.44 -16.12 -6.27
C LEU A 88 -5.49 -16.42 -4.78
N TYR A 89 -4.32 -16.44 -4.16
CA TYR A 89 -4.19 -16.20 -2.73
C TYR A 89 -3.64 -14.80 -2.49
N ALA A 90 -4.11 -14.12 -1.45
CA ALA A 90 -3.63 -12.79 -1.10
C ALA A 90 -3.27 -12.74 0.38
N MET A 91 -2.14 -12.12 0.69
CA MET A 91 -1.76 -11.88 2.07
C MET A 91 -2.35 -10.52 2.52
N ALA A 92 -3.14 -10.53 3.59
CA ALA A 92 -3.84 -9.35 4.08
C ALA A 92 -3.53 -9.11 5.55
N SER A 93 -3.38 -7.84 5.97
CA SER A 93 -3.12 -7.52 7.37
C SER A 93 -4.25 -8.05 8.25
N TRP A 94 -3.89 -8.67 9.39
CA TRP A 94 -4.85 -9.14 10.39
C TRP A 94 -5.82 -8.04 10.87
N HIS A 95 -5.45 -6.77 10.79
CA HIS A 95 -6.34 -5.64 11.04
C HIS A 95 -7.63 -5.73 10.20
N LEU A 96 -7.54 -6.08 8.91
CA LEU A 96 -8.70 -6.16 8.01
C LEU A 96 -9.69 -7.26 8.43
N PHE A 97 -9.20 -8.35 9.02
CA PHE A 97 -10.04 -9.42 9.53
C PHE A 97 -10.75 -9.07 10.85
N ASN A 98 -10.42 -7.93 11.46
CA ASN A 98 -11.06 -7.44 12.69
C ASN A 98 -12.05 -6.30 12.44
N GLN A 99 -12.22 -5.84 11.20
CA GLN A 99 -13.15 -4.76 10.84
C GLN A 99 -14.62 -5.21 10.78
N GLY A 100 -14.89 -6.52 10.87
CA GLY A 100 -16.24 -7.07 10.88
C GLY A 100 -16.29 -8.51 10.38
N TRP A 101 -17.30 -9.27 10.81
CA TRP A 101 -17.42 -10.69 10.45
C TRP A 101 -17.59 -10.90 8.94
N PHE A 102 -18.35 -10.02 8.27
CA PHE A 102 -18.60 -10.12 6.83
C PHE A 102 -17.34 -9.83 6.01
N THR A 103 -16.60 -8.77 6.36
CA THR A 103 -15.32 -8.43 5.73
C THR A 103 -14.30 -9.55 5.88
N ALA A 104 -14.14 -10.09 7.10
CA ALA A 104 -13.25 -11.20 7.38
C ALA A 104 -13.62 -12.47 6.59
N TRP A 105 -14.92 -12.78 6.53
CA TRP A 105 -15.46 -13.86 5.73
C TRP A 105 -15.17 -13.65 4.25
N ALA A 106 -15.51 -12.49 3.68
CA ALA A 106 -15.34 -12.19 2.26
C ALA A 106 -13.87 -12.27 1.84
N ILE A 107 -12.95 -11.65 2.59
CA ILE A 107 -11.50 -11.73 2.35
C ILE A 107 -11.06 -13.20 2.29
N ARG A 108 -11.45 -14.00 3.30
CA ARG A 108 -11.08 -15.43 3.35
C ARG A 108 -11.63 -16.21 2.16
N MET A 109 -12.89 -15.98 1.81
CA MET A 109 -13.55 -16.71 0.72
C MET A 109 -12.98 -16.36 -0.66
N MET A 110 -12.40 -15.17 -0.82
CA MET A 110 -11.66 -14.77 -2.03
C MET A 110 -10.21 -15.29 -2.08
N GLY A 111 -9.78 -16.07 -1.08
CA GLY A 111 -8.41 -16.61 -1.00
C GLY A 111 -7.45 -15.76 -0.15
N GLY A 112 -7.95 -14.75 0.55
CA GLY A 112 -7.16 -13.96 1.49
C GLY A 112 -6.79 -14.73 2.76
N PHE A 113 -5.60 -14.52 3.28
CA PHE A 113 -5.16 -15.04 4.58
C PHE A 113 -4.43 -13.97 5.40
N SER A 114 -4.48 -14.11 6.72
CA SER A 114 -3.97 -13.05 7.61
C SER A 114 -2.44 -13.09 7.73
N ILE A 115 -1.84 -11.90 7.85
CA ILE A 115 -0.48 -11.72 8.36
C ILE A 115 -0.47 -10.76 9.55
N TYR A 116 0.32 -11.10 10.56
CA TYR A 116 0.70 -10.18 11.63
C TYR A 116 1.93 -9.35 11.20
N ARG A 117 1.75 -8.03 11.05
CA ARG A 117 2.80 -7.14 10.53
C ARG A 117 3.76 -6.68 11.63
N GLU A 118 3.32 -6.77 12.88
CA GLU A 118 3.97 -6.26 14.08
C GLU A 118 4.84 -7.34 14.77
N GLY A 119 5.10 -8.46 14.08
CA GLY A 119 5.94 -9.54 14.60
C GLY A 119 6.31 -10.58 13.53
N ILE A 120 6.92 -11.68 13.97
CA ILE A 120 7.33 -12.78 13.10
C ILE A 120 6.18 -13.78 12.95
N ASP A 121 5.49 -13.73 11.82
CA ASP A 121 4.39 -14.64 11.49
C ASP A 121 4.86 -15.81 10.62
N ARG A 122 5.47 -16.81 11.26
CA ARG A 122 5.99 -18.00 10.56
C ARG A 122 4.87 -18.76 9.83
N GLN A 123 3.64 -18.74 10.34
CA GLN A 123 2.54 -19.50 9.76
C GLN A 123 2.04 -18.88 8.45
N ALA A 124 1.87 -17.55 8.42
CA ALA A 124 1.53 -16.83 7.19
C ALA A 124 2.64 -16.94 6.14
N ILE A 125 3.90 -16.78 6.55
CA ILE A 125 5.07 -16.89 5.67
C ILE A 125 5.16 -18.29 5.05
N ASN A 126 5.02 -19.35 5.87
CA ASN A 126 5.03 -20.72 5.35
C ASN A 126 3.85 -21.00 4.41
N THR A 127 2.67 -20.45 4.69
CA THR A 127 1.50 -20.58 3.81
C THR A 127 1.77 -19.96 2.44
N ALA A 128 2.39 -18.79 2.39
CA ALA A 128 2.81 -18.15 1.14
C ALA A 128 3.86 -18.96 0.37
N ILE A 129 4.88 -19.47 1.08
CA ILE A 129 5.93 -20.32 0.50
C ILE A 129 5.31 -21.59 -0.10
N ASP A 130 4.42 -22.26 0.63
CA ASP A 130 3.78 -23.49 0.18
C ASP A 130 2.87 -23.26 -1.03
N ALA A 131 2.10 -22.17 -1.04
CA ALA A 131 1.27 -21.80 -2.19
C ALA A 131 2.08 -21.68 -3.48
N LEU A 132 3.24 -21.01 -3.43
CA LEU A 132 4.14 -20.86 -4.56
C LEU A 132 4.89 -22.14 -4.91
N ALA A 133 5.41 -22.84 -3.90
CA ALA A 133 6.18 -24.07 -4.10
C ALA A 133 5.33 -25.17 -4.76
N ASN A 134 4.05 -25.25 -4.40
CA ASN A 134 3.09 -26.18 -4.97
C ASN A 134 2.46 -25.69 -6.29
N ALA A 135 2.64 -24.41 -6.64
CA ALA A 135 1.94 -23.74 -7.76
C ALA A 135 0.41 -23.94 -7.70
N GLU A 136 -0.18 -23.85 -6.50
CA GLU A 136 -1.63 -24.06 -6.31
C GLU A 136 -2.45 -22.95 -6.98
N ARG A 137 -2.05 -21.70 -6.72
CA ARG A 137 -2.70 -20.47 -7.17
C ARG A 137 -1.64 -19.35 -7.21
N PRO A 138 -1.74 -18.39 -8.14
CA PRO A 138 -0.93 -17.18 -8.07
C PRO A 138 -1.05 -16.49 -6.71
N LEU A 139 0.08 -16.11 -6.12
CA LEU A 139 0.15 -15.42 -4.84
C LEU A 139 0.30 -13.91 -5.05
N LEU A 140 -0.67 -13.14 -4.57
CA LEU A 140 -0.62 -11.68 -4.53
C LEU A 140 0.12 -11.18 -3.29
N LEU A 141 1.20 -10.43 -3.50
CA LEU A 141 1.94 -9.71 -2.47
C LEU A 141 2.24 -8.28 -2.93
N PHE A 142 1.80 -7.29 -2.15
CA PHE A 142 2.18 -5.90 -2.37
C PHE A 142 3.56 -5.63 -1.73
N PRO A 143 4.62 -5.42 -2.52
CA PRO A 143 5.98 -5.30 -2.03
C PRO A 143 6.19 -4.02 -1.19
N GLU A 144 5.37 -2.98 -1.36
CA GLU A 144 5.41 -1.73 -0.57
C GLU A 144 4.91 -1.91 0.88
N GLY A 145 4.07 -2.93 1.16
CA GLY A 145 3.61 -3.28 2.51
C GLY A 145 2.57 -2.34 3.17
N SER A 146 2.31 -1.17 2.57
CA SER A 146 1.22 -0.26 2.94
C SER A 146 0.72 0.52 1.72
N THR A 147 -0.51 1.03 1.80
CA THR A 147 -1.11 1.88 0.76
C THR A 147 -0.54 3.29 0.79
N THR A 148 -0.09 3.76 -0.38
CA THR A 148 0.67 5.01 -0.49
C THR A 148 -0.09 6.15 -1.16
N ARG A 149 -1.31 5.92 -1.68
CA ARG A 149 -2.13 6.86 -2.47
C ARG A 149 -1.32 7.69 -3.47
N THR A 150 -0.27 7.09 -4.02
CA THR A 150 0.52 7.66 -5.09
C THR A 150 0.56 6.61 -6.19
N ASN A 151 -0.18 6.83 -7.27
CA ASN A 151 -0.23 5.88 -8.38
C ASN A 151 1.06 5.84 -9.21
N ASP A 152 1.85 6.92 -9.22
CA ASP A 152 2.96 7.10 -10.18
C ASP A 152 4.35 6.82 -9.62
N ARG A 153 4.46 6.55 -8.31
CA ARG A 153 5.75 6.40 -7.64
C ARG A 153 5.74 5.14 -6.78
N VAL A 154 6.79 4.34 -6.91
CA VAL A 154 7.03 3.15 -6.09
C VAL A 154 7.76 3.57 -4.82
N HIS A 155 7.22 3.20 -3.66
CA HIS A 155 7.90 3.41 -2.38
C HIS A 155 8.95 2.32 -2.11
N ALA A 156 9.66 2.42 -1.00
CA ALA A 156 10.63 1.39 -0.61
C ALA A 156 9.97 0.02 -0.49
N LEU A 157 10.52 -0.98 -1.20
CA LEU A 157 10.01 -2.35 -1.18
C LEU A 157 10.51 -3.10 0.06
N LEU A 158 9.71 -4.04 0.55
CA LEU A 158 10.04 -4.90 1.67
C LEU A 158 10.68 -6.23 1.22
N ASP A 159 11.76 -6.62 1.87
CA ASP A 159 12.52 -7.85 1.56
C ASP A 159 11.75 -9.17 1.75
N GLY A 160 10.57 -9.12 2.37
CA GLY A 160 9.73 -10.32 2.57
C GLY A 160 9.37 -11.02 1.26
N VAL A 161 9.31 -10.27 0.15
CA VAL A 161 9.00 -10.79 -1.19
C VAL A 161 10.09 -11.73 -1.69
N SER A 162 11.36 -11.30 -1.68
CA SER A 162 12.46 -12.15 -2.16
C SER A 162 12.67 -13.36 -1.26
N PHE A 163 12.51 -13.21 0.06
CA PHE A 163 12.60 -14.33 1.00
C PHE A 163 11.58 -15.44 0.69
N ILE A 164 10.30 -15.07 0.54
CA ILE A 164 9.22 -16.01 0.21
C ILE A 164 9.48 -16.67 -1.14
N ALA A 165 9.79 -15.87 -2.17
CA ALA A 165 9.98 -16.34 -3.54
C ALA A 165 11.15 -17.34 -3.65
N ARG A 166 12.33 -16.99 -3.10
CA ARG A 166 13.53 -17.84 -3.16
C ARG A 166 13.36 -19.13 -2.37
N THR A 167 12.71 -19.06 -1.21
CA THR A 167 12.44 -20.26 -0.39
C THR A 167 11.49 -21.21 -1.13
N ALA A 168 10.45 -20.68 -1.78
CA ALA A 168 9.57 -21.46 -2.64
C ALA A 168 10.30 -22.05 -3.84
N ALA A 169 11.15 -21.28 -4.52
CA ALA A 169 11.97 -21.73 -5.65
C ALA A 169 12.87 -22.91 -5.25
N LYS A 170 13.56 -22.80 -4.10
CA LYS A 170 14.40 -23.88 -3.56
C LYS A 170 13.60 -25.14 -3.25
N LYS A 171 12.40 -25.01 -2.70
CA LYS A 171 11.52 -26.15 -2.37
C LYS A 171 11.01 -26.82 -3.64
N ARG A 172 10.60 -26.03 -4.64
CA ARG A 172 10.06 -26.51 -5.92
C ARG A 172 11.13 -27.18 -6.79
N ALA A 173 12.32 -26.59 -6.86
CA ALA A 173 13.47 -27.17 -7.58
C ALA A 173 13.81 -28.58 -7.08
N LYS A 174 13.72 -28.82 -5.76
CA LYS A 174 13.95 -30.14 -5.15
C LYS A 174 12.82 -31.14 -5.38
N ALA A 175 11.58 -30.67 -5.46
CA ALA A 175 10.40 -31.54 -5.52
C ALA A 175 10.04 -31.98 -6.94
N CYS A 176 10.06 -31.06 -7.91
CA CYS A 176 9.60 -31.30 -9.27
C CYS A 176 10.40 -30.58 -10.36
N GLY A 177 11.48 -29.87 -10.01
CA GLY A 177 12.27 -29.09 -10.97
C GLY A 177 11.54 -27.86 -11.55
N GLY A 178 10.35 -27.52 -11.04
CA GLY A 178 9.56 -26.40 -11.54
C GLY A 178 10.08 -25.03 -11.11
N LYS A 179 9.80 -24.01 -11.91
CA LYS A 179 10.22 -22.61 -11.67
C LYS A 179 9.26 -21.86 -10.75
N VAL A 180 9.79 -20.82 -10.09
CA VAL A 180 9.00 -19.77 -9.44
C VAL A 180 9.34 -18.45 -10.14
N VAL A 181 8.30 -17.67 -10.45
CA VAL A 181 8.43 -16.41 -11.18
C VAL A 181 7.69 -15.29 -10.46
N ILE A 182 8.20 -14.06 -10.56
CA ILE A 182 7.55 -12.85 -10.08
C ILE A 182 7.09 -12.03 -11.28
N HIS A 183 5.82 -11.65 -11.32
CA HIS A 183 5.31 -10.66 -12.26
C HIS A 183 5.17 -9.30 -11.57
N PRO A 184 5.99 -8.30 -11.94
CA PRO A 184 5.68 -6.91 -11.67
C PRO A 184 4.36 -6.53 -12.34
N ILE A 185 3.48 -5.81 -11.63
CA ILE A 185 2.19 -5.36 -12.19
C ILE A 185 2.02 -3.86 -11.90
N GLY A 186 1.81 -3.06 -12.92
CA GLY A 186 1.48 -1.64 -12.78
C GLY A 186 -0.02 -1.46 -12.65
N ILE A 187 -0.48 -0.88 -11.54
CA ILE A 187 -1.85 -0.44 -11.32
C ILE A 187 -1.86 1.09 -11.35
N LYS A 188 -2.53 1.66 -12.37
CA LYS A 188 -2.72 3.10 -12.53
C LYS A 188 -4.19 3.43 -12.51
N TYR A 189 -4.60 4.35 -11.65
CA TYR A 189 -5.93 4.94 -11.67
C TYR A 189 -5.88 6.26 -12.44
N LEU A 190 -6.78 6.41 -13.40
CA LEU A 190 -7.03 7.61 -14.20
C LEU A 190 -8.42 8.15 -13.86
N PHE A 191 -8.48 9.36 -13.34
CA PHE A 191 -9.73 10.06 -13.06
C PHE A 191 -10.23 10.74 -14.33
N ARG A 192 -11.39 10.29 -14.82
CA ARG A 192 -12.02 10.82 -16.05
C ARG A 192 -13.16 11.81 -15.75
N GLY A 193 -13.16 12.39 -14.55
CA GLY A 193 -14.15 13.36 -14.12
C GLY A 193 -13.69 14.81 -14.26
N ASP A 194 -14.55 15.71 -13.80
CA ASP A 194 -14.21 17.13 -13.64
C ASP A 194 -13.48 17.29 -12.31
N LEU A 195 -12.17 17.55 -12.37
CA LEU A 195 -11.32 17.64 -11.19
C LEU A 195 -11.79 18.75 -10.26
N SER A 196 -12.02 19.95 -10.79
CA SER A 196 -12.44 21.13 -10.02
C SER A 196 -13.72 20.83 -9.25
N ARG A 197 -14.74 20.25 -9.91
CA ARG A 197 -15.99 19.86 -9.22
C ARG A 197 -15.80 18.77 -8.17
N ALA A 198 -14.85 17.86 -8.38
CA ALA A 198 -14.60 16.76 -7.45
C ALA A 198 -13.91 17.23 -6.17
N VAL A 199 -12.95 18.15 -6.26
CA VAL A 199 -12.11 18.57 -5.14
C VAL A 199 -12.55 19.88 -4.47
N ASP A 200 -13.30 20.74 -5.17
CA ASP A 200 -13.74 22.04 -4.62
C ASP A 200 -14.52 21.91 -3.29
N PRO A 201 -15.49 20.99 -3.14
CA PRO A 201 -16.16 20.80 -1.86
C PRO A 201 -15.20 20.33 -0.75
N VAL A 202 -14.26 19.46 -1.09
CA VAL A 202 -13.27 18.93 -0.13
C VAL A 202 -12.37 20.05 0.37
N LEU A 203 -11.80 20.84 -0.54
CA LEU A 203 -10.92 21.95 -0.19
C LEU A 203 -11.68 23.01 0.61
N THR A 204 -12.93 23.31 0.25
CA THR A 204 -13.78 24.26 0.98
C THR A 204 -14.03 23.79 2.42
N GLU A 205 -14.32 22.51 2.63
CA GLU A 205 -14.49 21.93 3.96
C GLU A 205 -13.19 21.97 4.78
N ILE A 206 -12.04 21.70 4.16
CA ILE A 206 -10.73 21.80 4.81
C ILE A 206 -10.44 23.26 5.20
N GLU A 207 -10.68 24.21 4.30
CA GLU A 207 -10.50 25.65 4.55
C GLU A 207 -11.36 26.13 5.72
N HIS A 208 -12.62 25.71 5.79
CA HIS A 208 -13.48 26.01 6.93
C HIS A 208 -12.96 25.42 8.24
N ARG A 209 -12.45 24.17 8.23
CA ARG A 209 -11.79 23.57 9.40
C ARG A 209 -10.54 24.34 9.82
N LEU A 210 -9.82 24.92 8.86
CA LEU A 210 -8.69 25.81 9.10
C LEU A 210 -9.11 27.24 9.48
N THR A 211 -10.40 27.51 9.69
CA THR A 211 -10.99 28.82 10.01
C THR A 211 -10.85 29.87 8.90
N TRP A 212 -10.59 29.45 7.67
CA TRP A 212 -10.44 30.32 6.51
C TRP A 212 -11.78 30.55 5.80
N ARG A 213 -11.85 31.63 5.02
CA ARG A 213 -12.87 31.77 3.98
C ARG A 213 -12.50 30.89 2.78
N PRO A 214 -13.47 30.36 2.02
CA PRO A 214 -13.17 29.56 0.84
C PRO A 214 -12.27 30.31 -0.15
N GLN A 215 -11.18 29.67 -0.60
CA GLN A 215 -10.18 30.31 -1.47
C GLN A 215 -10.44 30.04 -2.96
N THR A 216 -11.72 30.03 -3.38
CA THR A 216 -12.14 29.68 -4.75
C THR A 216 -11.66 30.66 -5.84
N HIS A 217 -11.14 31.82 -5.44
CA HIS A 217 -10.53 32.81 -6.34
C HIS A 217 -9.11 32.42 -6.77
N LEU A 218 -8.45 31.48 -6.07
CA LEU A 218 -7.13 31.00 -6.44
C LEU A 218 -7.22 29.93 -7.52
N PRO A 219 -6.24 29.85 -8.44
CA PRO A 219 -6.06 28.67 -9.28
C PRO A 219 -6.00 27.40 -8.43
N LEU A 220 -6.57 26.31 -8.93
CA LEU A 220 -6.76 25.10 -8.13
C LEU A 220 -5.43 24.54 -7.58
N PHE A 221 -4.37 24.56 -8.39
CA PHE A 221 -3.04 24.13 -7.96
C PHE A 221 -2.53 24.95 -6.77
N ASP A 222 -2.60 26.28 -6.86
CA ASP A 222 -2.16 27.19 -5.79
C ASP A 222 -3.00 27.01 -4.52
N ARG A 223 -4.30 26.76 -4.67
CA ARG A 223 -5.20 26.47 -3.57
C ARG A 223 -4.80 25.17 -2.85
N ILE A 224 -4.51 24.10 -3.58
CA ILE A 224 -4.03 22.82 -3.01
C ILE A 224 -2.70 23.03 -2.30
N ALA A 225 -1.74 23.71 -2.94
CA ALA A 225 -0.42 23.98 -2.35
C ALA A 225 -0.52 24.81 -1.07
N LYS A 226 -1.41 25.83 -1.05
CA LYS A 226 -1.67 26.67 0.14
C LYS A 226 -2.24 25.86 1.30
N VAL A 227 -3.23 24.99 1.04
CA VAL A 227 -3.80 24.09 2.03
C VAL A 227 -2.72 23.13 2.57
N GLY A 228 -1.95 22.49 1.70
CA GLY A 228 -0.86 21.60 2.08
C GLY A 228 0.19 22.25 2.98
N SER A 229 0.62 23.47 2.63
CA SER A 229 1.58 24.23 3.41
C SER A 229 1.06 24.56 4.82
N ALA A 230 -0.22 24.91 4.94
CA ALA A 230 -0.85 25.16 6.23
C ALA A 230 -1.00 23.88 7.07
N LEU A 231 -1.41 22.76 6.48
CA LEU A 231 -1.51 21.48 7.18
C LEU A 231 -0.15 21.04 7.73
N LEU A 232 0.92 21.17 6.93
CA LEU A 232 2.29 20.90 7.39
C LEU A 232 2.71 21.86 8.52
N ALA A 233 2.47 23.16 8.36
CA ALA A 233 2.80 24.15 9.38
C ALA A 233 2.09 23.89 10.73
N LEU A 234 0.83 23.43 10.71
CA LEU A 234 0.13 23.05 11.93
C LEU A 234 0.80 21.88 12.65
N LYS A 235 1.27 20.87 11.92
CA LYS A 235 2.04 19.75 12.51
C LYS A 235 3.38 20.21 13.04
N GLU A 236 4.05 21.12 12.36
CA GLU A 236 5.30 21.70 12.85
C GLU A 236 5.11 22.51 14.13
N ILE A 237 4.04 23.30 14.23
CA ILE A 237 3.72 24.02 15.47
C ILE A 237 3.48 23.03 16.62
N ASP A 238 2.75 21.94 16.37
CA ASP A 238 2.50 20.91 17.39
C ASP A 238 3.80 20.28 17.92
N HIS A 239 4.70 19.85 17.01
CA HIS A 239 5.88 19.06 17.38
C HIS A 239 7.18 19.87 17.60
N PHE A 240 7.29 21.08 17.04
CA PHE A 240 8.43 21.99 17.16
C PHE A 240 8.12 23.30 17.87
N GLN A 241 6.85 23.64 18.13
CA GLN A 241 6.42 24.93 18.68
C GLN A 241 6.73 26.13 17.77
N GLN A 242 7.13 25.88 16.52
CA GLN A 242 7.41 26.89 15.51
C GLN A 242 7.27 26.29 14.10
N ILE A 243 6.98 27.14 13.13
CA ILE A 243 7.00 26.77 11.71
C ILE A 243 8.45 26.63 11.26
N ARG A 244 8.75 25.59 10.47
CA ARG A 244 10.09 25.35 9.96
C ARG A 244 10.30 26.08 8.63
N THR A 245 11.53 26.52 8.38
CA THR A 245 11.96 27.14 7.12
C THR A 245 12.72 26.14 6.26
N GLY A 246 12.66 26.28 4.94
CA GLY A 246 13.37 25.41 3.99
C GLY A 246 12.42 24.82 2.95
N SER A 247 12.92 23.88 2.16
CA SER A 247 12.09 23.19 1.16
C SER A 247 11.06 22.27 1.84
N THR A 248 9.95 21.99 1.16
CA THR A 248 8.93 21.04 1.65
C THR A 248 9.54 19.70 2.01
N ARG A 249 10.51 19.21 1.22
CA ARG A 249 11.27 17.99 1.50
C ARG A 249 11.99 18.05 2.84
N GLN A 250 12.80 19.09 3.05
CA GLN A 250 13.55 19.27 4.30
C GLN A 250 12.62 19.36 5.52
N ARG A 251 11.52 20.10 5.38
CA ARG A 251 10.51 20.26 6.44
C ARG A 251 9.84 18.94 6.82
N LEU A 252 9.47 18.13 5.83
CA LEU A 252 8.90 16.80 6.04
C LEU A 252 9.92 15.84 6.68
N ASP A 253 11.14 15.78 6.16
CA ASP A 253 12.21 14.93 6.69
C ASP A 253 12.57 15.29 8.14
N ASP A 254 12.68 16.59 8.44
CA ASP A 254 12.89 17.11 9.81
C ASP A 254 11.78 16.64 10.75
N LEU A 255 10.51 16.79 10.34
CA LEU A 255 9.36 16.40 11.15
C LEU A 255 9.30 14.88 11.38
N ILE A 256 9.55 14.08 10.34
CA ILE A 256 9.63 12.62 10.46
C ILE A 256 10.73 12.22 11.44
N ASN A 257 11.91 12.84 11.34
CA ASN A 257 13.02 12.57 12.25
C ASN A 257 12.74 13.02 13.68
N ARG A 258 12.01 14.12 13.86
CA ARG A 258 11.56 14.59 15.18
C ARG A 258 10.62 13.60 15.86
N LEU A 259 9.74 12.95 15.09
CA LEU A 259 8.80 11.94 15.59
C LEU A 259 9.50 10.62 15.90
N LEU A 260 10.34 10.13 15.00
CA LEU A 260 10.92 8.78 15.12
C LEU A 260 12.22 8.73 15.93
N GLY A 261 13.10 9.73 15.80
CA GLY A 261 14.44 9.71 16.39
C GLY A 261 14.47 9.44 17.91
N PRO A 262 13.65 10.12 18.73
CA PRO A 262 13.57 9.85 20.16
C PRO A 262 13.11 8.42 20.48
N LEU A 263 12.14 7.89 19.70
CA LEU A 263 11.62 6.54 19.88
C LEU A 263 12.65 5.49 19.50
N GLU A 264 13.44 5.74 18.47
CA GLU A 264 14.52 4.84 18.04
C GLU A 264 15.63 4.77 19.09
N ALA A 265 16.02 5.91 19.65
CA ALA A 265 16.98 5.95 20.76
C ALA A 265 16.48 5.17 21.98
N GLU A 266 15.18 5.28 22.31
CA GLU A 266 14.56 4.58 23.45
C GLU A 266 14.42 3.06 23.22
N TRP A 267 13.85 2.64 22.09
CA TRP A 267 13.40 1.26 21.87
C TRP A 267 14.41 0.38 21.12
N ILE A 268 15.32 0.99 20.38
CA ILE A 268 16.29 0.29 19.51
C ILE A 268 17.71 0.53 20.02
N GLY A 269 18.03 1.74 20.48
CA GLY A 269 19.34 2.12 21.01
C GLY A 269 20.23 2.88 20.02
N HIS A 270 19.77 3.09 18.78
CA HIS A 270 20.41 3.94 17.78
C HIS A 270 19.35 4.60 16.90
N THR A 271 19.68 5.75 16.32
CA THR A 271 18.82 6.41 15.32
C THR A 271 19.14 5.88 13.93
N GLU A 272 18.13 5.55 13.14
CA GLU A 272 18.30 5.15 11.75
C GLU A 272 17.88 6.28 10.80
N LEU A 273 18.68 6.51 9.75
CA LEU A 273 18.35 7.46 8.68
C LEU A 273 17.95 6.73 7.39
N THR A 274 17.44 5.51 7.53
CA THR A 274 16.94 4.68 6.42
C THR A 274 15.55 5.15 5.99
N ALA A 275 14.96 4.48 4.99
CA ALA A 275 13.58 4.72 4.59
C ALA A 275 12.61 4.60 5.77
N VAL A 276 11.55 5.40 5.77
CA VAL A 276 10.62 5.55 6.91
C VAL A 276 9.89 4.25 7.26
N VAL A 277 9.46 3.47 6.26
CA VAL A 277 8.68 2.24 6.47
C VAL A 277 9.46 1.18 7.30
N PRO A 278 10.73 0.86 6.98
CA PRO A 278 11.58 0.04 7.85
C PRO A 278 11.67 0.51 9.30
N ARG A 279 11.90 1.83 9.52
CA ARG A 279 11.99 2.45 10.85
C ARG A 279 10.70 2.26 11.66
N VAL A 280 9.56 2.59 11.04
CA VAL A 280 8.22 2.38 11.60
C VAL A 280 7.98 0.92 11.98
N LYS A 281 8.38 -0.02 11.11
CA LYS A 281 8.24 -1.45 11.38
C LYS A 281 9.09 -1.90 12.57
N ALA A 282 10.35 -1.47 12.65
CA ALA A 282 11.26 -1.81 13.74
C ALA A 282 10.71 -1.35 15.09
N LEU A 283 10.22 -0.11 15.18
CA LEU A 283 9.61 0.44 16.39
C LEU A 283 8.34 -0.32 16.78
N ARG A 284 7.42 -0.59 15.83
CA ARG A 284 6.19 -1.35 16.10
C ARG A 284 6.50 -2.74 16.65
N MET A 285 7.52 -3.43 16.11
CA MET A 285 7.93 -4.75 16.60
C MET A 285 8.45 -4.73 18.05
N LYS A 286 8.92 -3.59 18.56
CA LYS A 286 9.37 -3.43 19.94
C LYS A 286 8.23 -3.03 20.88
N ILE A 287 7.38 -2.09 20.47
CA ILE A 287 6.34 -1.49 21.31
C ILE A 287 5.10 -2.40 21.45
N MET A 288 4.64 -2.96 20.33
CA MET A 288 3.34 -3.65 20.23
C MET A 288 3.22 -4.94 21.05
N PRO A 289 4.22 -5.84 21.11
CA PRO A 289 4.03 -7.15 21.74
C PRO A 289 3.56 -7.10 23.19
N ALA A 290 4.11 -6.17 23.98
CA ALA A 290 3.72 -5.99 25.38
C ALA A 290 2.33 -5.34 25.52
N MET A 291 1.94 -4.42 24.61
CA MET A 291 0.59 -3.85 24.62
C MET A 291 -0.51 -4.88 24.37
N VAL A 292 -0.20 -5.94 23.63
CA VAL A 292 -1.16 -7.02 23.31
C VAL A 292 -1.12 -8.14 24.34
N LYS A 293 0.05 -8.47 24.88
CA LYS A 293 0.25 -9.67 25.75
C LYS A 293 0.25 -9.36 27.23
N GLU A 294 0.62 -8.16 27.64
CA GLU A 294 0.88 -7.82 29.03
C GLU A 294 -0.22 -6.90 29.57
N LYS A 295 -0.50 -7.02 30.88
CA LYS A 295 -1.30 -6.02 31.60
C LYS A 295 -0.38 -4.88 32.00
N LEU A 296 -0.16 -3.94 31.08
CA LEU A 296 0.60 -2.73 31.36
C LEU A 296 -0.20 -1.79 32.29
N PRO A 297 0.47 -1.05 33.19
CA PRO A 297 -0.15 0.06 33.90
C PRO A 297 -0.76 1.07 32.92
N THR A 298 -1.88 1.70 33.29
CA THR A 298 -2.63 2.61 32.40
C THR A 298 -1.77 3.77 31.87
N GLU A 299 -0.89 4.32 32.69
CA GLU A 299 0.01 5.41 32.31
C GLU A 299 0.99 4.98 31.21
N GLU A 300 1.67 3.85 31.41
CA GLU A 300 2.58 3.27 30.41
C GLU A 300 1.85 2.89 29.12
N ARG A 301 0.62 2.38 29.26
CA ARG A 301 -0.24 2.08 28.12
C ARG A 301 -0.55 3.34 27.32
N ASN A 302 -0.97 4.43 27.97
CA ASN A 302 -1.27 5.71 27.32
C ASN A 302 -0.02 6.32 26.67
N ARG A 303 1.15 6.23 27.34
CA ARG A 303 2.43 6.66 26.79
C ARG A 303 2.74 5.95 25.47
N ARG A 304 2.66 4.61 25.43
CA ARG A 304 2.92 3.84 24.20
C ARG A 304 1.90 4.12 23.10
N TRP A 305 0.64 4.37 23.46
CA TRP A 305 -0.37 4.83 22.50
C TRP A 305 0.02 6.14 21.82
N ASN A 306 0.55 7.11 22.57
CA ASN A 306 1.06 8.36 22.00
C ASN A 306 2.27 8.10 21.09
N GLN A 307 3.22 7.26 21.51
CA GLN A 307 4.37 6.88 20.67
C GLN A 307 3.91 6.20 19.36
N LEU A 308 2.88 5.36 19.40
CA LEU A 308 2.31 4.73 18.21
C LEU A 308 1.58 5.72 17.29
N ALA A 309 0.97 6.77 17.86
CA ALA A 309 0.39 7.86 17.10
C ALA A 309 1.48 8.65 16.36
N ASP A 310 2.62 8.93 17.01
CA ASP A 310 3.77 9.58 16.36
C ASP A 310 4.35 8.72 15.23
N ILE A 311 4.48 7.41 15.45
CA ILE A 311 4.90 6.44 14.43
C ILE A 311 3.93 6.42 13.23
N TYR A 312 2.63 6.49 13.50
CA TYR A 312 1.61 6.54 12.45
C TYR A 312 1.69 7.85 11.66
N LEU A 313 1.81 8.99 12.34
CA LEU A 313 1.97 10.29 11.71
C LEU A 313 3.23 10.33 10.83
N ALA A 314 4.36 9.81 11.31
CA ALA A 314 5.58 9.71 10.50
C ALA A 314 5.38 8.89 9.22
N GLN A 315 4.64 7.78 9.31
CA GLN A 315 4.28 6.97 8.15
C GLN A 315 3.37 7.74 7.17
N GLN A 316 2.37 8.48 7.66
CA GLN A 316 1.52 9.33 6.82
C GLN A 316 2.35 10.41 6.10
N LEU A 317 3.21 11.11 6.83
CA LEU A 317 4.08 12.15 6.29
C LEU A 317 4.99 11.62 5.18
N SER A 318 5.51 10.39 5.33
CA SER A 318 6.35 9.77 4.28
C SER A 318 5.62 9.46 2.97
N CYS A 319 4.28 9.46 2.97
CA CYS A 319 3.49 9.30 1.76
C CYS A 319 3.41 10.59 0.93
N TYR A 320 3.74 11.75 1.51
CA TYR A 320 3.81 13.01 0.78
C TYR A 320 5.17 13.14 0.09
N LEU A 321 5.19 12.81 -1.20
CA LEU A 321 6.37 12.97 -2.03
C LEU A 321 6.54 14.46 -2.42
N PRO A 322 7.62 15.15 -1.98
CA PRO A 322 7.71 16.62 -2.04
C PRO A 322 7.53 17.21 -3.44
N ASP A 323 8.06 16.53 -4.46
CA ASP A 323 8.06 17.00 -5.84
C ASP A 323 6.93 16.38 -6.67
N TYR A 324 6.03 15.60 -6.06
CA TYR A 324 5.01 14.82 -6.77
C TYR A 324 4.06 15.67 -7.63
N LEU A 325 3.55 16.75 -7.04
CA LEU A 325 2.71 17.71 -7.75
C LEU A 325 3.52 18.67 -8.62
N ALA A 326 4.71 19.08 -8.15
CA ALA A 326 5.53 20.06 -8.85
C ALA A 326 6.14 19.52 -10.15
N ASP A 327 6.57 18.25 -10.16
CA ASP A 327 7.17 17.58 -11.33
C ASP A 327 6.19 17.45 -12.49
N TYR A 328 4.93 17.13 -12.18
CA TYR A 328 3.90 16.84 -13.18
C TYR A 328 2.50 17.01 -12.55
N PRO A 329 1.90 18.22 -12.62
CA PRO A 329 0.62 18.51 -11.99
C PRO A 329 -0.54 17.92 -12.80
N SER A 330 -0.63 16.59 -12.84
CA SER A 330 -1.70 15.90 -13.54
C SER A 330 -2.98 15.88 -12.73
N VAL A 331 -4.10 15.65 -13.44
CA VAL A 331 -5.42 15.50 -12.83
C VAL A 331 -5.41 14.47 -11.70
N ASP A 332 -4.75 13.32 -11.91
CA ASP A 332 -4.72 12.26 -10.90
C ASP A 332 -3.91 12.65 -9.67
N ARG A 333 -2.71 13.24 -9.85
CA ARG A 333 -1.86 13.60 -8.71
C ARG A 333 -2.50 14.67 -7.84
N MET A 334 -3.19 15.62 -8.47
CA MET A 334 -3.95 16.66 -7.76
C MET A 334 -5.12 16.04 -6.98
N LEU A 335 -5.88 15.13 -7.59
CA LEU A 335 -6.95 14.41 -6.90
C LEU A 335 -6.42 13.62 -5.70
N GLU A 336 -5.36 12.81 -5.91
CA GLU A 336 -4.73 12.00 -4.88
C GLU A 336 -4.23 12.82 -3.70
N THR A 337 -3.66 14.01 -3.97
CA THR A 337 -3.18 14.90 -2.93
C THR A 337 -4.33 15.44 -2.09
N VAL A 338 -5.45 15.83 -2.71
CA VAL A 338 -6.64 16.30 -1.97
C VAL A 338 -7.32 15.16 -1.21
N GLU A 339 -7.45 13.98 -1.82
CA GLU A 339 -7.94 12.78 -1.12
C GLU A 339 -7.08 12.49 0.11
N ARG A 340 -5.76 12.66 0.01
CA ARG A 340 -4.86 12.46 1.15
C ARG A 340 -5.08 13.50 2.25
N TYR A 341 -5.23 14.77 1.92
CA TYR A 341 -5.56 15.80 2.90
C TYR A 341 -6.89 15.48 3.62
N GLU A 342 -7.90 15.02 2.89
CA GLU A 342 -9.18 14.60 3.47
C GLU A 342 -8.99 13.40 4.41
N GLU A 343 -8.24 12.39 3.97
CA GLU A 343 -7.95 11.18 4.76
C GLU A 343 -7.26 11.53 6.08
N ASP A 344 -6.22 12.35 6.03
CA ASP A 344 -5.45 12.71 7.23
C ASP A 344 -6.25 13.55 8.23
N LEU A 345 -7.27 14.30 7.77
CA LEU A 345 -8.13 15.12 8.61
C LEU A 345 -9.38 14.41 9.11
N THR A 346 -9.85 13.37 8.41
CA THR A 346 -11.17 12.76 8.66
C THR A 346 -11.16 11.24 8.81
N ASP A 347 -10.01 10.60 8.60
CA ASP A 347 -9.84 9.14 8.48
C ASP A 347 -10.67 8.50 7.35
N LYS A 348 -11.25 9.31 6.46
CA LYS A 348 -12.14 8.88 5.39
C LYS A 348 -11.79 9.63 4.11
N VAL A 349 -12.11 9.02 2.97
CA VAL A 349 -12.07 9.67 1.67
C VAL A 349 -13.41 9.49 1.00
N ARG A 350 -13.96 10.58 0.46
CA ARG A 350 -15.24 10.51 -0.24
C ARG A 350 -15.06 9.85 -1.61
N ARG A 351 -16.12 9.18 -2.06
CA ARG A 351 -16.15 8.59 -3.40
C ARG A 351 -16.30 9.69 -4.46
N HIS A 352 -15.29 9.89 -5.29
CA HIS A 352 -15.36 10.81 -6.44
C HIS A 352 -15.99 10.16 -7.69
N GLY A 353 -15.90 8.84 -7.84
CA GLY A 353 -16.39 8.14 -9.04
C GLY A 353 -15.49 8.34 -10.26
N LYS A 354 -15.93 7.88 -11.44
CA LYS A 354 -15.26 8.08 -12.73
C LYS A 354 -13.79 7.64 -12.80
N LEU A 355 -13.38 6.74 -11.91
CA LEU A 355 -12.04 6.16 -11.96
C LEU A 355 -12.01 5.07 -13.03
N HIS A 356 -10.99 5.14 -13.88
CA HIS A 356 -10.60 4.09 -14.80
C HIS A 356 -9.30 3.48 -14.31
N VAL A 357 -9.21 2.16 -14.23
CA VAL A 357 -7.99 1.48 -13.78
C VAL A 357 -7.30 0.74 -14.92
N VAL A 358 -6.03 1.03 -15.14
CA VAL A 358 -5.16 0.28 -16.05
C VAL A 358 -4.35 -0.71 -15.23
N ILE A 359 -4.40 -1.99 -15.60
CA ILE A 359 -3.61 -3.07 -15.00
C ILE A 359 -2.69 -3.61 -16.09
N ASP A 360 -1.40 -3.30 -15.97
CA ASP A 360 -0.38 -3.69 -16.95
C ASP A 360 0.60 -4.69 -16.35
N VAL A 361 0.59 -5.91 -16.89
CA VAL A 361 1.47 -7.01 -16.45
C VAL A 361 2.83 -6.88 -17.12
N ASP A 362 3.92 -7.01 -16.36
CA ASP A 362 5.27 -7.08 -16.91
C ASP A 362 5.73 -8.53 -17.14
N PRO A 363 6.70 -8.78 -18.05
CA PRO A 363 7.31 -10.09 -18.20
C PRO A 363 7.81 -10.67 -16.87
N ALA A 364 7.73 -11.98 -16.72
CA ALA A 364 8.19 -12.67 -15.51
C ALA A 364 9.68 -12.37 -15.20
N ILE A 365 9.99 -12.26 -13.91
CA ILE A 365 11.35 -12.36 -13.37
C ILE A 365 11.48 -13.78 -12.81
N GLU A 366 12.38 -14.59 -13.38
CA GLU A 366 12.67 -15.92 -12.83
C GLU A 366 13.45 -15.80 -11.52
N VAL A 367 13.02 -16.55 -10.51
CA VAL A 367 13.59 -16.49 -9.17
C VAL A 367 14.68 -17.53 -9.01
N SER A 368 15.93 -17.08 -8.87
CA SER A 368 17.02 -17.97 -8.49
C SER A 368 16.84 -18.50 -7.05
N PRO A 369 17.00 -19.81 -6.79
CA PRO A 369 16.96 -20.39 -5.45
C PRO A 369 18.04 -19.85 -4.49
N GLU A 370 19.10 -19.24 -5.01
CA GLU A 370 20.26 -18.80 -4.25
C GLU A 370 20.34 -17.27 -4.19
N ARG A 371 20.52 -16.73 -2.99
CA ARG A 371 20.80 -15.31 -2.79
C ARG A 371 22.30 -15.07 -2.99
N ASP A 372 22.62 -14.12 -3.84
CA ASP A 372 23.98 -13.57 -3.89
C ASP A 372 24.25 -12.83 -2.58
N ARG A 373 25.20 -13.37 -1.80
CA ARG A 373 25.59 -12.83 -0.49
C ARG A 373 26.66 -11.75 -0.59
N THR A 374 27.24 -11.55 -1.78
CA THR A 374 28.25 -10.53 -2.02
C THR A 374 27.63 -9.17 -2.34
N ALA A 375 26.39 -9.16 -2.83
CA ALA A 375 25.63 -7.94 -3.10
C ALA A 375 25.06 -7.31 -1.82
N SER A 376 25.20 -5.98 -1.69
CA SER A 376 24.64 -5.20 -0.57
C SER A 376 23.11 -5.10 -0.63
N VAL A 377 22.55 -5.09 -1.85
CA VAL A 377 21.11 -5.09 -2.15
C VAL A 377 20.76 -6.39 -2.87
N ASP A 378 19.58 -6.97 -2.58
CA ASP A 378 19.13 -8.18 -3.29
C ASP A 378 18.82 -7.83 -4.77
N PRO A 379 19.54 -8.39 -5.76
CA PRO A 379 19.36 -8.05 -7.17
C PRO A 379 17.94 -8.34 -7.67
N LEU A 380 17.25 -9.30 -7.06
CA LEU A 380 15.85 -9.61 -7.38
C LEU A 380 14.93 -8.45 -6.99
N MET A 381 15.14 -7.87 -5.81
CA MET A 381 14.35 -6.75 -5.31
C MET A 381 14.65 -5.46 -6.07
N GLU A 382 15.92 -5.24 -6.42
CA GLU A 382 16.31 -4.11 -7.27
C GLU A 382 15.66 -4.20 -8.66
N THR A 383 15.76 -5.35 -9.32
CA THR A 383 15.10 -5.58 -10.61
C THR A 383 13.59 -5.38 -10.52
N LEU A 384 12.95 -5.88 -9.47
CA LEU A 384 11.51 -5.70 -9.25
C LEU A 384 11.15 -4.22 -9.09
N ARG A 385 11.89 -3.48 -8.26
CA ARG A 385 11.71 -2.04 -8.04
C ARG A 385 11.83 -1.27 -9.34
N ASP A 386 12.90 -1.49 -10.09
CA ASP A 386 13.23 -0.71 -11.28
C ASP A 386 12.21 -0.97 -12.39
N ARG A 387 11.78 -2.23 -12.56
CA ARG A 387 10.73 -2.60 -13.53
C ARG A 387 9.37 -2.03 -13.17
N LEU A 388 8.98 -2.07 -11.89
CA LEU A 388 7.75 -1.41 -11.43
C LEU A 388 7.82 0.10 -11.63
N ALA A 389 8.91 0.75 -11.23
CA ALA A 389 9.10 2.20 -11.36
C ALA A 389 9.06 2.64 -12.83
N ALA A 390 9.74 1.92 -13.72
CA ALA A 390 9.72 2.19 -15.16
C ALA A 390 8.32 2.03 -15.76
N LYS A 391 7.57 1.01 -15.32
CA LYS A 391 6.18 0.80 -15.78
C LYS A 391 5.25 1.92 -15.29
N LEU A 392 5.31 2.27 -14.01
CA LEU A 392 4.50 3.38 -13.48
C LEU A 392 4.86 4.72 -14.13
N ALA A 393 6.14 4.98 -14.39
CA ALA A 393 6.56 6.19 -15.09
C ALA A 393 5.94 6.31 -16.50
N LYS A 394 5.79 5.19 -17.22
CA LYS A 394 5.09 5.17 -18.52
C LYS A 394 3.59 5.41 -18.36
N LEU A 395 2.94 4.72 -17.42
CA LEU A 395 1.51 4.87 -17.15
C LEU A 395 1.15 6.27 -16.62
N ALA A 396 2.08 6.93 -15.92
CA ALA A 396 1.91 8.29 -15.41
C ALA A 396 1.61 9.31 -16.52
N LEU A 397 2.20 9.11 -17.71
CA LEU A 397 2.05 9.99 -18.87
C LEU A 397 0.62 9.95 -19.47
N GLU A 398 -0.17 8.92 -19.16
CA GLU A 398 -1.57 8.83 -19.58
C GLU A 398 -2.50 9.72 -18.76
N SER A 399 -2.01 10.22 -17.62
CA SER A 399 -2.71 11.22 -16.83
C SER A 399 -2.56 12.59 -17.51
N PRO A 400 -3.67 13.23 -17.92
CA PRO A 400 -3.59 14.55 -18.53
C PRO A 400 -3.06 15.56 -17.52
N LEU A 401 -2.18 16.46 -17.98
CA LEU A 401 -1.82 17.65 -17.21
C LEU A 401 -3.09 18.45 -16.91
N TYR A 402 -3.20 18.93 -15.68
CA TYR A 402 -4.24 19.87 -15.34
C TYR A 402 -3.94 21.19 -16.06
N SER A 403 -4.78 21.53 -17.03
CA SER A 403 -4.79 22.84 -17.68
C SER A 403 -6.00 23.61 -17.17
N VAL A 404 -5.75 24.86 -16.77
CA VAL A 404 -6.73 25.79 -16.19
C VAL A 404 -7.72 26.25 -17.24
#